data_AF-W3XKP9-F1
#
_entry.id   AF-W3XKP9-F1
#
_cell.length_a   1.000
_cell.length_b   1.000
_cell.length_c   1.000
_cell.angle_alpha   90.00
_cell.angle_beta   90.00
_cell.angle_gamma   90.00
#
_symmetry.space_group_name_H-M   'P 1'
#
loop_
_entity.id
_entity.type
_entity.pdbx_description
1 polymer ?
#
loop_
_entity_poly.entity_id
_entity_poly.type
_entity_poly.pdbx_seq_one_letter_code
_entity_poly.pdbx_strand_id
1 'polypeptide(L)'
;MAASKRSKPSRRSRKSLSTVEQVVNRLGMRWNDEQKEEYIDSIKVVELKRLKVPYPTDDYYTATTAAGRDQWERFWHQRPAKDKRVNGGQRRQILLLDKSRLQYIIPQNESVMFRDADTKEIFMVILRDFIPDNDLREDMIATCRQIIKYRRDDRREDPGQLVHFGYTCGDRARPTVGLAANCRYISPKYHRELNNASQGMAGIGWNMLRSRLPQVIIDDYNNTIKNIPGCPRMDMEPTKGVKNDLFSYNVEGEELTFNEVGDLELPPPSGLSAINYARFTHRENNGNEWFIAVTCLAADSPDIGGNFYNASYGIMMEAAINTVSCFKPNDYHGTTLYEIVVPDGVYDASDPRWRIDSRESRPDGGENIGFAFEVSKGLANAKRKRDARQAARPGRGGKRNRRSVYSKEPDSNAESDEDYVPKRPRLR
;
A
#
# COMPACT_ATOMS: atom_id res chain seq x y z
N MET A 1 14.52 68.45 -36.36
CA MET A 1 13.55 67.71 -35.51
C MET A 1 13.85 66.23 -35.63
N ALA A 2 14.29 65.58 -34.55
CA ALA A 2 14.79 64.21 -34.54
C ALA A 2 13.65 63.19 -34.45
N ALA A 3 13.65 62.19 -35.35
CA ALA A 3 12.68 61.10 -35.34
C ALA A 3 13.08 60.04 -34.31
N SER A 4 12.21 59.85 -33.31
CA SER A 4 12.31 58.81 -32.28
C SER A 4 11.97 57.43 -32.85
N LYS A 5 12.94 56.50 -32.82
CA LYS A 5 12.73 55.08 -33.14
C LYS A 5 12.07 54.39 -31.94
N ARG A 6 10.77 54.11 -32.03
CA ARG A 6 10.07 53.20 -31.10
C ARG A 6 10.47 51.75 -31.39
N SER A 7 11.15 51.12 -30.43
CA SER A 7 11.41 49.67 -30.41
C SER A 7 10.10 48.89 -30.21
N LYS A 8 9.79 47.94 -31.09
CA LYS A 8 8.68 47.00 -30.90
C LYS A 8 9.02 46.01 -29.76
N PRO A 9 8.07 45.68 -28.87
CA PRO A 9 8.31 44.68 -27.83
C PRO A 9 8.51 43.30 -28.47
N SER A 10 9.53 42.57 -28.02
CA SER A 10 9.80 41.22 -28.50
C SER A 10 8.66 40.30 -28.05
N ARG A 11 8.08 39.61 -29.04
CA ARG A 11 7.09 38.56 -28.84
C ARG A 11 7.82 37.38 -28.18
N ARG A 12 7.81 37.30 -26.85
CA ARG A 12 8.21 36.06 -26.13
C ARG A 12 7.31 34.95 -26.65
N SER A 13 7.88 34.01 -27.42
CA SER A 13 7.18 32.81 -27.81
C SER A 13 6.85 32.01 -26.55
N ARG A 14 5.54 31.82 -26.28
CA ARG A 14 5.09 30.77 -25.37
C ARG A 14 5.54 29.46 -26.01
N LYS A 15 6.60 28.84 -25.48
CA LYS A 15 6.95 27.46 -25.84
C LYS A 15 5.76 26.59 -25.46
N SER A 16 5.22 25.83 -26.41
CA SER A 16 4.23 24.80 -26.11
C SER A 16 4.88 23.78 -25.19
N LEU A 17 4.21 23.42 -24.10
CA LEU A 17 4.65 22.33 -23.21
C LEU A 17 4.76 21.03 -24.02
N SER A 18 5.75 20.21 -23.66
CA SER A 18 5.82 18.82 -24.14
C SER A 18 4.59 18.03 -23.69
N THR A 19 4.26 16.97 -24.42
CA THR A 19 3.16 16.04 -24.09
C THR A 19 3.33 15.42 -22.69
N VAL A 20 4.57 15.07 -22.31
CA VAL A 20 4.91 14.64 -20.94
C VAL A 20 4.58 15.71 -19.89
N GLU A 21 4.98 16.97 -20.11
CA GLU A 21 4.67 18.06 -19.18
C GLU A 21 3.15 18.29 -19.07
N GLN A 22 2.40 18.09 -20.15
CA GLN A 22 0.94 18.17 -20.12
C GLN A 22 0.34 17.09 -19.22
N VAL A 23 0.78 15.82 -19.34
CA VAL A 23 0.34 14.72 -18.47
C VAL A 23 0.69 15.02 -17.01
N VAL A 24 1.94 15.41 -16.74
CA VAL A 24 2.40 15.72 -15.38
C VAL A 24 1.61 16.85 -14.72
N ASN A 25 1.36 17.94 -15.47
CA ASN A 25 0.61 19.09 -14.95
C ASN A 25 -0.87 18.76 -14.77
N ARG A 26 -1.48 18.04 -15.72
CA ARG A 26 -2.89 17.61 -15.66
C ARG A 26 -3.16 16.72 -14.47
N LEU A 27 -2.25 15.79 -14.17
CA LEU A 27 -2.33 14.92 -12.99
C LEU A 27 -1.93 15.62 -11.69
N GLY A 28 -1.37 16.84 -11.75
CA GLY A 28 -0.90 17.60 -10.60
C GLY A 28 0.22 16.90 -9.83
N MET A 29 1.14 16.25 -10.56
CA MET A 29 2.30 15.55 -9.96
C MET A 29 3.48 16.47 -9.65
N ARG A 30 3.40 17.74 -10.04
CA ARG A 30 4.43 18.77 -9.82
C ARG A 30 3.80 20.10 -9.43
N TRP A 31 3.01 20.10 -8.37
CA TRP A 31 2.60 21.37 -7.78
C TRP A 31 3.80 22.08 -7.18
N ASN A 32 3.88 23.38 -7.38
CA ASN A 32 4.84 24.21 -6.66
C ASN A 32 4.37 24.44 -5.21
N ASP A 33 5.22 25.05 -4.39
CA ASP A 33 4.92 25.29 -2.98
C ASP A 33 3.66 26.15 -2.79
N GLU A 34 3.44 27.16 -3.63
CA GLU A 34 2.25 28.03 -3.57
C GLU A 34 0.95 27.25 -3.83
N GLN A 35 0.92 26.42 -4.88
CA GLN A 35 -0.24 25.57 -5.22
C GLN A 35 -0.53 24.56 -4.11
N LYS A 36 0.53 23.98 -3.53
CA LYS A 36 0.43 23.04 -2.42
C LYS A 36 -0.11 23.73 -1.16
N GLU A 37 0.39 24.91 -0.83
CA GLU A 37 -0.07 25.71 0.31
C GLU A 37 -1.53 26.14 0.12
N GLU A 38 -1.90 26.67 -1.05
CA GLU A 38 -3.29 27.04 -1.37
C GLU A 38 -4.23 25.84 -1.23
N TYR A 39 -3.83 24.67 -1.73
CA TYR A 39 -4.61 23.46 -1.56
C TYR A 39 -4.73 23.05 -0.10
N ILE A 40 -3.63 23.03 0.66
CA ILE A 40 -3.64 22.65 2.07
C ILE A 40 -4.52 23.59 2.89
N ASP A 41 -4.45 24.90 2.62
CA ASP A 41 -5.25 25.93 3.29
C ASP A 41 -6.74 25.84 2.95
N SER A 42 -7.08 25.24 1.79
CA SER A 42 -8.48 24.95 1.43
C SER A 42 -9.08 23.77 2.18
N ILE A 43 -8.27 22.92 2.81
CA ILE A 43 -8.74 21.74 3.54
C ILE A 43 -9.31 22.17 4.90
N LYS A 44 -10.53 21.71 5.21
CA LYS A 44 -11.14 21.93 6.52
C LYS A 44 -10.26 21.38 7.64
N VAL A 45 -9.95 22.21 8.63
CA VAL A 45 -9.18 21.79 9.81
C VAL A 45 -10.12 21.57 11.00
N VAL A 46 -10.00 20.42 11.65
CA VAL A 46 -10.76 20.08 12.86
C VAL A 46 -9.80 19.69 13.97
N GLU A 47 -9.93 20.34 15.12
CA GLU A 47 -9.17 19.98 16.33
C GLU A 47 -10.00 19.04 17.21
N LEU A 48 -9.47 17.87 17.55
CA LEU A 48 -10.13 16.89 18.41
C LEU A 48 -9.22 16.47 19.55
N LYS A 49 -9.82 16.16 20.70
CA LYS A 49 -9.10 15.55 21.82
C LYS A 49 -9.00 14.05 21.61
N ARG A 50 -7.83 13.49 21.91
CA ARG A 50 -7.67 12.04 22.02
C ARG A 50 -8.60 11.49 23.11
N LEU A 51 -9.31 10.40 22.81
CA LEU A 51 -10.16 9.72 23.77
C LEU A 51 -9.32 9.02 24.84
N LYS A 52 -9.80 9.06 26.09
CA LYS A 52 -9.20 8.28 27.19
C LYS A 52 -9.32 6.77 26.96
N VAL A 53 -10.43 6.35 26.34
CA VAL A 53 -10.69 4.96 25.96
C VAL A 53 -11.06 4.97 24.48
N PRO A 54 -10.37 4.19 23.63
CA PRO A 54 -10.66 4.20 22.21
C PRO A 54 -12.09 3.72 21.93
N TYR A 55 -12.69 4.28 20.89
CA TYR A 55 -14.00 3.86 20.42
C TYR A 55 -14.08 3.84 18.88
N PRO A 56 -14.41 2.70 18.24
CA PRO A 56 -14.68 1.36 18.81
C PRO A 56 -13.54 0.80 19.68
N THR A 57 -13.87 -0.07 20.64
CA THR A 57 -12.90 -0.61 21.60
C THR A 57 -11.90 -1.57 20.93
N ASP A 58 -10.68 -1.64 21.47
CA ASP A 58 -9.59 -2.53 21.05
C ASP A 58 -10.00 -4.01 21.04
N ASP A 59 -9.47 -4.77 20.07
CA ASP A 59 -9.65 -6.22 19.88
C ASP A 59 -11.07 -6.69 19.47
N TYR A 60 -11.96 -5.75 19.10
CA TYR A 60 -13.29 -6.05 18.53
C TYR A 60 -13.35 -5.73 17.04
N TYR A 61 -13.99 -6.60 16.27
CA TYR A 61 -14.54 -6.20 14.98
C TYR A 61 -15.72 -5.26 15.19
N THR A 62 -16.01 -4.42 14.21
CA THR A 62 -17.11 -3.45 14.30
C THR A 62 -18.04 -3.65 13.12
N ALA A 63 -19.35 -3.80 13.36
CA ALA A 63 -20.37 -3.78 12.33
C ALA A 63 -21.18 -2.48 12.41
N THR A 64 -21.58 -1.93 11.27
CA THR A 64 -22.39 -0.70 11.22
C THR A 64 -23.87 -0.96 11.52
N THR A 65 -24.37 -2.15 11.21
CA THR A 65 -25.77 -2.55 11.40
C THR A 65 -25.89 -3.83 12.23
N ALA A 66 -27.04 -4.01 12.88
CA ALA A 66 -27.33 -5.25 13.60
C ALA A 66 -27.40 -6.46 12.64
N ALA A 67 -27.96 -6.26 11.43
CA ALA A 67 -28.02 -7.28 10.40
C ALA A 67 -26.61 -7.74 9.98
N GLY A 68 -25.70 -6.81 9.71
CA GLY A 68 -24.30 -7.12 9.39
C GLY A 68 -23.61 -7.88 10.52
N ARG A 69 -23.78 -7.46 11.77
CA ARG A 69 -23.24 -8.19 12.94
C ARG A 69 -23.74 -9.64 12.95
N ASP A 70 -25.05 -9.83 12.88
CA ASP A 70 -25.67 -11.15 12.99
C ASP A 70 -25.27 -12.08 11.82
N GLN A 71 -25.11 -11.55 10.62
CA GLN A 71 -24.60 -12.30 9.46
C GLN A 71 -23.18 -12.84 9.73
N TRP A 72 -22.29 -11.97 10.21
CA TRP A 72 -20.92 -12.35 10.51
C TRP A 72 -20.80 -13.32 11.68
N GLU A 73 -21.57 -13.13 12.75
CA GLU A 73 -21.60 -14.07 13.87
C GLU A 73 -22.00 -15.47 13.41
N ARG A 74 -23.02 -15.60 12.57
CA ARG A 74 -23.42 -16.89 11.97
C ARG A 74 -22.33 -17.47 11.08
N PHE A 75 -21.74 -16.66 10.22
CA PHE A 75 -20.68 -17.09 9.30
C PHE A 75 -19.45 -17.60 10.05
N TRP A 76 -19.01 -16.88 11.09
CA TRP A 76 -17.85 -17.23 11.91
C TRP A 76 -18.11 -18.38 12.88
N HIS A 77 -19.34 -18.56 13.36
CA HIS A 77 -19.71 -19.73 14.14
C HIS A 77 -19.42 -21.05 13.38
N GLN A 78 -19.63 -21.04 12.06
CA GLN A 78 -19.37 -22.19 11.19
C GLN A 78 -17.90 -22.27 10.72
N ARG A 79 -17.09 -21.23 10.96
CA ARG A 79 -15.73 -21.07 10.42
C ARG A 79 -14.77 -20.49 11.47
N PRO A 80 -14.31 -21.30 12.43
CA PRO A 80 -13.27 -20.88 13.37
C PRO A 80 -11.97 -20.43 12.64
N ALA A 81 -11.10 -19.72 13.34
CA ALA A 81 -9.83 -19.30 12.76
C ALA A 81 -8.96 -20.52 12.44
N LYS A 82 -8.39 -20.59 11.24
CA LYS A 82 -7.56 -21.75 10.84
C LYS A 82 -6.22 -21.73 11.56
N ASP A 83 -5.64 -20.56 11.72
CA ASP A 83 -4.42 -20.37 12.51
C ASP A 83 -4.72 -20.29 14.01
N LYS A 84 -4.42 -21.38 14.74
CA LYS A 84 -4.60 -21.46 16.20
C LYS A 84 -3.81 -20.41 16.99
N ARG A 85 -2.77 -19.81 16.39
CA ARG A 85 -2.01 -18.72 17.03
C ARG A 85 -2.81 -17.42 17.07
N VAL A 86 -3.80 -17.27 16.19
CA VAL A 86 -4.69 -16.11 16.14
C VAL A 86 -5.81 -16.34 17.15
N ASN A 87 -5.76 -15.62 18.27
CA ASN A 87 -6.79 -15.63 19.31
C ASN A 87 -7.19 -17.05 19.76
N GLY A 88 -6.21 -17.94 19.93
CA GLY A 88 -6.45 -19.34 20.33
C GLY A 88 -7.27 -20.17 19.33
N GLY A 89 -7.36 -19.75 18.06
CA GLY A 89 -8.22 -20.36 17.05
C GLY A 89 -9.66 -19.85 17.06
N GLN A 90 -10.00 -18.87 17.91
CA GLN A 90 -11.33 -18.28 18.00
C GLN A 90 -11.46 -16.99 17.19
N ARG A 91 -12.66 -16.76 16.65
CA ARG A 91 -13.01 -15.49 16.01
C ARG A 91 -13.23 -14.43 17.09
N ARG A 92 -12.86 -13.18 16.78
CA ARG A 92 -13.06 -12.04 17.69
C ARG A 92 -14.54 -11.68 17.76
N GLN A 93 -14.92 -11.04 18.85
CA GLN A 93 -16.26 -10.51 19.03
C GLN A 93 -16.52 -9.34 18.08
N ILE A 94 -17.79 -9.10 17.79
CA ILE A 94 -18.25 -8.02 16.92
C ILE A 94 -19.06 -7.02 17.75
N LEU A 95 -18.60 -5.78 17.78
CA LEU A 95 -19.28 -4.66 18.37
C LEU A 95 -20.21 -4.02 17.34
N LEU A 96 -21.45 -3.72 17.73
CA LEU A 96 -22.34 -2.88 16.93
C LEU A 96 -21.94 -1.42 17.15
N LEU A 97 -21.63 -0.70 16.07
CA LEU A 97 -21.24 0.70 16.11
C LEU A 97 -22.40 1.57 16.63
N ASP A 98 -22.11 2.34 17.67
CA ASP A 98 -22.95 3.40 18.22
C ASP A 98 -22.36 4.74 17.77
N LYS A 99 -22.93 5.30 16.71
CA LYS A 99 -22.48 6.56 16.11
C LYS A 99 -22.52 7.73 17.12
N SER A 100 -23.32 7.67 18.18
CA SER A 100 -23.41 8.74 19.20
C SER A 100 -22.16 8.88 20.08
N ARG A 101 -21.29 7.86 20.09
CA ARG A 101 -20.03 7.85 20.83
C ARG A 101 -18.84 8.35 20.01
N LEU A 102 -19.04 8.64 18.73
CA LEU A 102 -18.03 9.23 17.86
C LEU A 102 -17.95 10.74 18.12
N GLN A 103 -16.75 11.30 18.07
CA GLN A 103 -16.54 12.74 18.09
C GLN A 103 -16.78 13.36 16.71
N TYR A 104 -16.54 12.59 15.64
CA TYR A 104 -16.65 13.09 14.27
C TYR A 104 -16.96 11.97 13.27
N ILE A 105 -17.82 12.28 12.30
CA ILE A 105 -18.07 11.44 11.12
C ILE A 105 -17.70 12.27 9.90
N ILE A 106 -16.75 11.79 9.11
CA ILE A 106 -16.31 12.44 7.89
C ILE A 106 -17.20 11.96 6.75
N PRO A 107 -18.05 12.83 6.17
CA PRO A 107 -18.93 12.42 5.09
C PRO A 107 -18.15 12.16 3.79
N GLN A 108 -18.79 11.49 2.84
CA GLN A 108 -18.17 11.07 1.57
C GLN A 108 -17.62 12.21 0.71
N ASN A 109 -18.12 13.43 0.87
CA ASN A 109 -17.78 14.62 0.07
C ASN A 109 -16.87 15.63 0.79
N GLU A 110 -16.30 15.27 1.92
CA GLU A 110 -15.51 16.20 2.74
C GLU A 110 -14.05 15.75 2.89
N SER A 111 -13.13 16.65 2.52
CA SER A 111 -11.70 16.57 2.84
C SER A 111 -11.44 17.26 4.17
N VAL A 112 -10.68 16.62 5.06
CA VAL A 112 -10.44 17.11 6.42
C VAL A 112 -9.03 16.83 6.87
N MET A 113 -8.40 17.80 7.54
CA MET A 113 -7.16 17.65 8.27
C MET A 113 -7.42 17.75 9.77
N PHE A 114 -7.07 16.71 10.51
CA PHE A 114 -7.25 16.68 11.96
C PHE A 114 -5.96 17.00 12.69
N ARG A 115 -6.09 17.84 13.72
CA ARG A 115 -5.03 18.16 14.68
C ARG A 115 -5.44 17.74 16.08
N ASP A 116 -4.48 17.24 16.84
CA ASP A 116 -4.71 16.96 18.26
C ASP A 116 -4.91 18.30 18.98
N ALA A 117 -5.99 18.41 19.74
CA ALA A 117 -6.36 19.67 20.37
C ALA A 117 -5.34 20.14 21.42
N ASP A 118 -4.57 19.24 22.02
CA ASP A 118 -3.60 19.54 23.07
C ASP A 118 -2.20 19.81 22.47
N THR A 119 -1.73 18.99 21.53
CA THR A 119 -0.38 19.15 20.92
C THR A 119 -0.35 20.00 19.66
N LYS A 120 -1.50 20.22 19.01
CA LYS A 120 -1.68 20.87 17.70
C LYS A 120 -1.03 20.14 16.52
N GLU A 121 -0.48 18.95 16.77
CA GLU A 121 0.11 18.10 15.74
C GLU A 121 -0.96 17.47 14.85
N ILE A 122 -0.67 17.34 13.56
CA ILE A 122 -1.52 16.61 12.62
C ILE A 122 -1.45 15.12 12.97
N PHE A 123 -2.59 14.45 13.06
CA PHE A 123 -2.64 13.00 13.29
C PHE A 123 -3.44 12.23 12.24
N MET A 124 -4.26 12.93 11.43
CA MET A 124 -5.03 12.32 10.35
C MET A 124 -5.33 13.34 9.25
N VAL A 125 -5.25 12.92 7.99
CA VAL A 125 -5.60 13.73 6.81
C VAL A 125 -6.43 12.89 5.86
N ILE A 126 -7.58 13.40 5.45
CA ILE A 126 -8.46 12.80 4.44
C ILE A 126 -8.60 13.75 3.27
N LEU A 127 -8.30 13.28 2.06
CA LEU A 127 -8.50 14.03 0.81
C LEU A 127 -9.50 13.28 -0.06
N ARG A 128 -10.59 13.93 -0.46
CA ARG A 128 -11.54 13.45 -1.46
C ARG A 128 -11.14 13.94 -2.86
N ASP A 129 -11.68 13.29 -3.89
CA ASP A 129 -11.46 13.62 -5.30
C ASP A 129 -9.98 13.73 -5.70
N PHE A 130 -9.16 12.81 -5.18
CA PHE A 130 -7.70 12.92 -5.24
C PHE A 130 -7.09 12.69 -6.64
N ILE A 131 -7.57 11.67 -7.35
CA ILE A 131 -7.13 11.30 -8.70
C ILE A 131 -8.01 12.09 -9.69
N PRO A 132 -7.45 13.07 -10.43
CA PRO A 132 -8.23 13.96 -11.28
C PRO A 132 -8.69 13.32 -12.60
N ASP A 133 -8.18 12.14 -12.92
CA ASP A 133 -8.43 11.41 -14.16
C ASP A 133 -9.13 10.08 -13.85
N ASN A 134 -10.34 9.91 -14.40
CA ASN A 134 -11.13 8.70 -14.20
C ASN A 134 -10.57 7.49 -14.95
N ASP A 135 -10.02 7.66 -16.15
CA ASP A 135 -9.47 6.55 -16.93
C ASP A 135 -8.22 6.01 -16.22
N LEU A 136 -7.35 6.91 -15.75
CA LEU A 136 -6.23 6.55 -14.91
C LEU A 136 -6.68 5.83 -13.63
N ARG A 137 -7.75 6.32 -12.96
CA ARG A 137 -8.28 5.69 -11.75
C ARG A 137 -8.77 4.26 -12.03
N GLU A 138 -9.46 4.03 -13.15
CA GLU A 138 -9.88 2.69 -13.57
C GLU A 138 -8.69 1.77 -13.89
N ASP A 139 -7.62 2.30 -14.49
CA ASP A 139 -6.36 1.55 -14.70
C ASP A 139 -5.69 1.17 -13.37
N MET A 140 -5.71 2.07 -12.37
CA MET A 140 -5.23 1.76 -11.02
C MET A 140 -6.08 0.68 -10.35
N ILE A 141 -7.41 0.72 -10.50
CA ILE A 141 -8.32 -0.33 -9.99
C ILE A 141 -7.99 -1.67 -10.68
N ALA A 142 -7.84 -1.67 -12.00
CA ALA A 142 -7.50 -2.87 -12.76
C ALA A 142 -6.17 -3.47 -12.29
N THR A 143 -5.15 -2.62 -12.08
CA THR A 143 -3.85 -3.03 -11.54
C THR A 143 -3.99 -3.63 -10.14
N CYS A 144 -4.73 -2.99 -9.24
CA CYS A 144 -5.01 -3.51 -7.89
C CYS A 144 -5.67 -4.90 -7.95
N ARG A 145 -6.68 -5.08 -8.82
CA ARG A 145 -7.35 -6.38 -9.04
C ARG A 145 -6.37 -7.45 -9.54
N GLN A 146 -5.45 -7.13 -10.45
CA GLN A 146 -4.44 -8.08 -10.91
C GLN A 146 -3.47 -8.48 -9.78
N ILE A 147 -3.01 -7.51 -8.98
CA ILE A 147 -2.15 -7.77 -7.81
C ILE A 147 -2.84 -8.77 -6.87
N ILE A 148 -4.09 -8.50 -6.52
CA ILE A 148 -4.88 -9.30 -5.58
C ILE A 148 -5.17 -10.70 -6.14
N LYS A 149 -5.53 -10.79 -7.42
CA LYS A 149 -5.83 -12.05 -8.10
C LYS A 149 -4.64 -13.00 -8.12
N TYR A 150 -3.46 -12.46 -8.42
CA TYR A 150 -2.26 -13.26 -8.71
C TYR A 150 -1.26 -13.37 -7.57
N ARG A 151 -1.54 -12.80 -6.40
CA ARG A 151 -0.71 -12.97 -5.20
C ARG A 151 -1.51 -13.60 -4.06
N ARG A 152 -0.78 -14.11 -3.08
CA ARG A 152 -1.35 -14.72 -1.88
C ARG A 152 -1.65 -13.61 -0.88
N ASP A 153 -2.83 -13.71 -0.28
CA ASP A 153 -3.24 -12.85 0.81
C ASP A 153 -2.33 -13.03 2.04
N ASP A 154 -1.91 -11.91 2.59
CA ASP A 154 -1.01 -11.82 3.74
C ASP A 154 -1.76 -11.91 5.07
N ARG A 155 -3.09 -11.74 5.03
CA ARG A 155 -3.97 -11.62 6.20
C ARG A 155 -5.16 -12.58 6.15
N ARG A 156 -4.88 -13.88 5.94
CA ARG A 156 -5.86 -14.96 5.71
C ARG A 156 -6.98 -15.17 6.74
N GLU A 157 -6.90 -14.54 7.90
CA GLU A 157 -7.93 -14.64 8.95
C GLU A 157 -8.77 -13.37 9.07
N ASP A 158 -8.38 -12.29 8.39
CA ASP A 158 -9.14 -11.06 8.33
C ASP A 158 -10.11 -11.13 7.12
N PRO A 159 -11.29 -10.49 7.22
CA PRO A 159 -12.18 -10.20 6.10
C PRO A 159 -11.47 -9.56 4.90
N GLY A 160 -11.89 -9.94 3.68
CA GLY A 160 -11.32 -9.45 2.42
C GLY A 160 -9.92 -9.97 2.10
N GLN A 161 -9.14 -9.18 1.35
CA GLN A 161 -7.73 -9.48 1.07
C GLN A 161 -6.85 -8.25 1.24
N LEU A 162 -5.63 -8.49 1.73
CA LEU A 162 -4.56 -7.51 1.75
C LEU A 162 -3.27 -8.16 1.25
N VAL A 163 -2.67 -7.57 0.22
CA VAL A 163 -1.59 -8.18 -0.54
C VAL A 163 -0.45 -7.21 -0.78
N HIS A 164 0.77 -7.58 -0.40
CA HIS A 164 1.96 -6.77 -0.70
C HIS A 164 2.36 -6.81 -2.18
N PHE A 165 2.79 -5.66 -2.68
CA PHE A 165 3.62 -5.49 -3.88
C PHE A 165 4.83 -4.60 -3.54
N GLY A 166 5.78 -4.44 -4.45
CA GLY A 166 7.03 -3.74 -4.12
C GLY A 166 8.07 -4.67 -3.50
N TYR A 167 8.99 -4.07 -2.75
CA TYR A 167 9.94 -4.77 -1.89
C TYR A 167 9.32 -5.19 -0.55
N THR A 168 9.61 -6.41 -0.13
CA THR A 168 9.17 -6.98 1.15
C THR A 168 10.36 -7.59 1.89
N CYS A 169 10.14 -7.99 3.15
CA CYS A 169 11.16 -8.68 3.94
C CYS A 169 11.14 -10.21 3.79
N GLY A 170 10.25 -10.78 2.97
CA GLY A 170 10.12 -12.22 2.78
C GLY A 170 9.85 -13.01 4.06
N ASP A 171 10.55 -14.15 4.21
CA ASP A 171 10.38 -15.10 5.32
C ASP A 171 10.65 -14.46 6.69
N ARG A 172 9.66 -14.52 7.60
CA ARG A 172 9.79 -13.98 8.97
C ARG A 172 10.96 -14.61 9.76
N ALA A 173 11.30 -15.87 9.48
CA ALA A 173 12.43 -16.55 10.13
C ALA A 173 13.78 -16.12 9.56
N ARG A 174 13.81 -15.72 8.28
CA ARG A 174 15.02 -15.34 7.53
C ARG A 174 14.74 -14.09 6.70
N PRO A 175 14.55 -12.93 7.35
CA PRO A 175 14.10 -11.75 6.64
C PRO A 175 15.19 -11.26 5.69
N THR A 176 14.82 -11.06 4.43
CA THR A 176 15.68 -10.53 3.37
C THR A 176 14.88 -9.54 2.54
N VAL A 177 15.49 -8.42 2.18
CA VAL A 177 14.89 -7.46 1.25
C VAL A 177 14.83 -8.12 -0.12
N GLY A 178 13.63 -8.19 -0.70
CA GLY A 178 13.42 -8.72 -2.04
C GLY A 178 12.02 -8.38 -2.55
N LEU A 179 11.85 -8.43 -3.87
CA LEU A 179 10.55 -8.19 -4.49
C LEU A 179 9.51 -9.16 -3.95
N ALA A 180 8.29 -8.69 -3.73
CA ALA A 180 7.17 -9.52 -3.35
C ALA A 180 7.02 -10.67 -4.36
N ALA A 181 7.21 -11.91 -3.89
CA ALA A 181 7.24 -13.13 -4.71
C ALA A 181 6.15 -14.15 -4.29
N ASN A 182 5.19 -13.73 -3.48
CA ASN A 182 4.06 -14.52 -2.98
C ASN A 182 3.00 -14.78 -4.07
N CYS A 183 3.41 -15.12 -5.29
CA CYS A 183 2.53 -15.23 -6.45
C CYS A 183 1.81 -16.59 -6.54
N ARG A 184 0.58 -16.59 -7.07
CA ARG A 184 -0.20 -17.76 -7.47
C ARG A 184 0.16 -18.07 -8.92
N TYR A 185 0.69 -19.26 -9.21
CA TYR A 185 1.00 -19.84 -10.53
C TYR A 185 0.85 -18.90 -11.75
N ILE A 186 1.82 -18.00 -11.96
CA ILE A 186 1.93 -17.14 -13.16
C ILE A 186 3.29 -17.31 -13.82
N SER A 187 3.38 -17.00 -15.11
CA SER A 187 4.64 -17.05 -15.85
C SER A 187 5.61 -15.95 -15.37
N PRO A 188 6.94 -16.16 -15.48
CA PRO A 188 7.92 -15.12 -15.16
C PRO A 188 7.74 -13.83 -15.96
N LYS A 189 7.27 -13.94 -17.22
CA LYS A 189 6.96 -12.77 -18.06
C LYS A 189 5.82 -11.95 -17.46
N TYR A 190 4.70 -12.60 -17.13
CA TYR A 190 3.55 -11.92 -16.56
C TYR A 190 3.85 -11.34 -15.17
N HIS A 191 4.70 -12.01 -14.39
CA HIS A 191 5.18 -11.46 -13.12
C HIS A 191 5.91 -10.12 -13.28
N ARG A 192 6.77 -10.00 -14.30
CA ARG A 192 7.44 -8.73 -14.61
C ARG A 192 6.47 -7.66 -15.07
N GLU A 193 5.54 -8.00 -15.97
CA GLU A 193 4.50 -7.07 -16.43
C GLU A 193 3.65 -6.55 -15.28
N LEU A 194 3.23 -7.43 -14.35
CA LEU A 194 2.49 -7.04 -13.16
C LEU A 194 3.32 -6.14 -12.22
N ASN A 195 4.61 -6.43 -12.03
CA ASN A 195 5.49 -5.58 -11.24
C ASN A 195 5.65 -4.19 -11.87
N ASN A 196 5.83 -4.11 -13.20
CA ASN A 196 5.94 -2.84 -13.93
C ASN A 196 4.64 -2.03 -13.79
N ALA A 197 3.47 -2.65 -13.96
CA ALA A 197 2.19 -1.98 -13.76
C ALA A 197 1.99 -1.51 -12.31
N SER A 198 2.33 -2.36 -11.34
CA SER A 198 2.24 -2.02 -9.91
C SER A 198 3.13 -0.82 -9.54
N GLN A 199 4.34 -0.78 -10.09
CA GLN A 199 5.29 0.30 -9.87
C GLN A 199 4.88 1.59 -10.60
N GLY A 200 4.35 1.49 -11.82
CA GLY A 200 3.76 2.62 -12.55
C GLY A 200 2.64 3.28 -11.76
N MET A 201 1.65 2.49 -11.32
CA MET A 201 0.58 2.93 -10.43
C MET A 201 1.13 3.60 -9.17
N ALA A 202 2.09 2.97 -8.51
CA ALA A 202 2.71 3.50 -7.30
C ALA A 202 3.46 4.81 -7.55
N GLY A 203 4.21 4.92 -8.65
CA GLY A 203 4.99 6.11 -9.01
C GLY A 203 4.09 7.30 -9.27
N ILE A 204 3.02 7.11 -10.06
CA ILE A 204 2.03 8.16 -10.33
C ILE A 204 1.33 8.57 -9.03
N GLY A 205 0.83 7.60 -8.25
CA GLY A 205 0.19 7.84 -6.97
C GLY A 205 1.07 8.59 -5.98
N TRP A 206 2.33 8.19 -5.83
CA TRP A 206 3.29 8.83 -4.92
C TRP A 206 3.58 10.29 -5.28
N ASN A 207 3.77 10.59 -6.57
CA ASN A 207 4.07 11.97 -6.98
C ASN A 207 2.86 12.90 -6.88
N MET A 208 1.65 12.37 -7.08
CA MET A 208 0.42 13.08 -6.71
C MET A 208 0.33 13.33 -5.20
N LEU A 209 0.65 12.34 -4.37
CA LEU A 209 0.59 12.47 -2.90
C LEU A 209 1.59 13.52 -2.40
N ARG A 210 2.83 13.49 -2.90
CA ARG A 210 3.88 14.45 -2.55
C ARG A 210 3.49 15.90 -2.82
N SER A 211 2.78 16.11 -3.92
CA SER A 211 2.35 17.44 -4.36
C SER A 211 1.20 18.00 -3.51
N ARG A 212 0.45 17.14 -2.80
CA ARG A 212 -0.81 17.52 -2.13
C ARG A 212 -0.82 17.34 -0.62
N LEU A 213 -0.02 16.42 -0.08
CA LEU A 213 -0.01 16.12 1.36
C LEU A 213 0.89 17.08 2.15
N PRO A 214 0.57 17.34 3.43
CA PRO A 214 1.46 18.04 4.35
C PRO A 214 2.87 17.46 4.34
N GLN A 215 3.88 18.34 4.31
CA GLN A 215 5.27 17.95 4.11
C GLN A 215 5.77 16.97 5.20
N VAL A 216 5.28 17.10 6.43
CA VAL A 216 5.61 16.21 7.56
C VAL A 216 5.32 14.73 7.27
N ILE A 217 4.28 14.43 6.47
CA ILE A 217 3.91 13.06 6.10
C ILE A 217 4.92 12.53 5.07
N ILE A 218 5.27 13.33 4.08
CA ILE A 218 6.23 12.95 3.03
C ILE A 218 7.64 12.78 3.62
N ASP A 219 8.04 13.68 4.51
CA ASP A 219 9.31 13.65 5.19
C ASP A 219 9.47 12.39 6.05
N ASP A 220 8.41 11.89 6.69
CA ASP A 220 8.44 10.63 7.46
C ASP A 220 8.87 9.44 6.58
N TYR A 221 8.28 9.28 5.39
CA TYR A 221 8.68 8.22 4.45
C TYR A 221 10.12 8.42 3.98
N ASN A 222 10.47 9.62 3.52
CA ASN A 222 11.79 9.91 2.96
C ASN A 222 12.91 9.74 4.00
N ASN A 223 12.70 10.25 5.21
CA ASN A 223 13.64 10.11 6.32
C ASN A 223 13.76 8.64 6.76
N THR A 224 12.64 7.91 6.85
CA THR A 224 12.67 6.48 7.21
C THR A 224 13.48 5.67 6.20
N ILE A 225 13.22 5.86 4.89
CA ILE A 225 13.94 5.15 3.82
C ILE A 225 15.44 5.46 3.91
N LYS A 226 15.81 6.74 4.00
CA LYS A 226 17.20 7.20 4.13
C LYS A 226 17.90 6.61 5.36
N ASN A 227 17.18 6.46 6.47
CA ASN A 227 17.72 5.96 7.73
C ASN A 227 17.81 4.42 7.80
N ILE A 228 17.27 3.69 6.82
CA ILE A 228 17.42 2.24 6.70
C ILE A 228 18.44 1.92 5.59
N PRO A 229 19.73 1.71 5.92
CA PRO A 229 20.78 1.30 4.98
C PRO A 229 20.39 0.16 4.05
N GLY A 230 20.42 0.45 2.75
CA GLY A 230 20.07 -0.47 1.69
C GLY A 230 18.57 -0.75 1.58
N CYS A 231 17.70 0.10 2.14
CA CYS A 231 16.29 0.09 1.80
C CYS A 231 16.12 0.73 0.41
N PRO A 232 15.74 -0.05 -0.62
CA PRO A 232 15.54 0.50 -1.94
C PRO A 232 14.22 1.28 -1.98
N ARG A 233 14.15 2.33 -2.79
CA ARG A 233 12.84 2.78 -3.29
C ARG A 233 12.29 1.73 -4.25
N MET A 234 10.99 1.75 -4.52
CA MET A 234 10.38 0.75 -5.40
C MET A 234 10.78 1.04 -6.86
N ASP A 235 11.91 0.45 -7.27
CA ASP A 235 12.50 0.51 -8.60
C ASP A 235 12.28 -0.79 -9.44
N MET A 236 11.63 -1.81 -8.83
CA MET A 236 11.24 -3.21 -9.22
C MET A 236 12.04 -4.02 -10.27
N GLU A 237 12.91 -3.45 -11.09
CA GLU A 237 13.84 -4.15 -11.97
C GLU A 237 14.78 -3.08 -12.57
N PRO A 238 16.00 -2.85 -12.04
CA PRO A 238 16.93 -1.94 -12.70
C PRO A 238 17.17 -2.48 -14.12
N THR A 239 16.93 -1.63 -15.11
CA THR A 239 17.17 -2.00 -16.51
C THR A 239 18.63 -2.44 -16.62
N LYS A 240 18.91 -3.64 -17.18
CA LYS A 240 20.28 -4.14 -17.32
C LYS A 240 21.16 -3.06 -17.99
N GLY A 241 22.15 -2.54 -17.25
CA GLY A 241 23.09 -1.54 -17.74
C GLY A 241 22.72 -0.08 -17.45
N VAL A 242 21.53 0.19 -16.88
CA VAL A 242 21.19 1.50 -16.30
C VAL A 242 21.66 1.48 -14.85
N LYS A 243 22.37 2.52 -14.42
CA LYS A 243 22.68 2.71 -12.99
C LYS A 243 21.37 2.59 -12.22
N ASN A 244 21.41 1.92 -11.07
CA ASN A 244 20.30 1.82 -10.12
C ASN A 244 19.57 3.18 -10.01
N ASP A 245 18.29 3.16 -9.64
CA ASP A 245 17.52 4.37 -9.26
C ASP A 245 16.71 5.05 -10.39
N LEU A 246 16.35 4.33 -11.46
CA LEU A 246 15.51 4.83 -12.57
C LEU A 246 14.44 3.82 -13.00
N PHE A 247 13.22 4.31 -13.25
CA PHE A 247 12.11 3.54 -13.82
C PHE A 247 11.29 4.40 -14.78
N SER A 248 10.88 3.83 -15.91
CA SER A 248 9.97 4.48 -16.85
C SER A 248 8.66 3.73 -16.96
N TYR A 249 7.56 4.48 -17.06
CA TYR A 249 6.21 3.93 -17.25
C TYR A 249 5.44 4.72 -18.28
N ASN A 250 4.72 4.03 -19.16
CA ASN A 250 3.92 4.66 -20.20
C ASN A 250 2.54 5.04 -19.66
N VAL A 251 2.16 6.30 -19.83
CA VAL A 251 0.82 6.82 -19.52
C VAL A 251 0.32 7.52 -20.77
N GLU A 252 -0.78 7.04 -21.36
CA GLU A 252 -1.39 7.62 -22.56
C GLU A 252 -0.43 7.74 -23.76
N GLY A 253 0.52 6.81 -23.90
CA GLY A 253 1.54 6.86 -24.93
C GLY A 253 2.79 7.67 -24.56
N GLU A 254 2.78 8.40 -23.44
CA GLU A 254 3.91 9.19 -22.96
C GLU A 254 4.74 8.43 -21.93
N GLU A 255 6.07 8.45 -22.09
CA GLU A 255 6.98 7.79 -21.15
C GLU A 255 7.34 8.73 -19.98
N LEU A 256 6.85 8.39 -18.79
CA LEU A 256 7.21 9.09 -17.55
C LEU A 256 8.40 8.40 -16.89
N THR A 257 9.46 9.14 -16.61
CA THR A 257 10.65 8.63 -15.90
C THR A 257 10.67 9.09 -14.44
N PHE A 258 10.81 8.13 -13.52
CA PHE A 258 10.92 8.30 -12.08
C PHE A 258 12.35 8.00 -11.63
N ASN A 259 12.87 8.78 -10.69
CA ASN A 259 14.21 8.55 -10.12
C ASN A 259 14.33 9.01 -8.66
N GLU A 260 15.51 8.90 -8.03
CA GLU A 260 15.68 9.28 -6.62
C GLU A 260 15.77 10.79 -6.33
N VAL A 261 16.26 11.60 -7.28
CA VAL A 261 16.69 13.00 -7.03
C VAL A 261 16.06 14.01 -8.00
N GLY A 262 15.06 13.59 -8.76
CA GLY A 262 14.49 14.33 -9.88
C GLY A 262 13.04 14.72 -9.65
N ASP A 263 12.48 15.34 -10.68
CA ASP A 263 11.16 15.96 -10.61
C ASP A 263 10.01 14.97 -10.33
N LEU A 264 10.16 13.70 -10.77
CA LEU A 264 9.26 12.60 -10.41
C LEU A 264 10.07 11.58 -9.62
N GLU A 265 9.66 11.34 -8.38
CA GLU A 265 10.39 10.47 -7.46
C GLU A 265 9.89 9.03 -7.51
N LEU A 266 10.81 8.09 -7.32
CA LEU A 266 10.46 6.69 -7.07
C LEU A 266 9.57 6.54 -5.81
N PRO A 267 8.53 5.69 -5.87
CA PRO A 267 7.63 5.49 -4.75
C PRO A 267 8.31 4.79 -3.55
N PRO A 268 7.65 4.79 -2.37
CA PRO A 268 8.13 4.05 -1.20
C PRO A 268 8.42 2.57 -1.51
N PRO A 269 9.29 1.90 -0.71
CA PRO A 269 9.77 0.55 -0.99
C PRO A 269 8.67 -0.49 -1.19
N SER A 270 7.60 -0.39 -0.39
CA SER A 270 6.51 -1.35 -0.31
C SER A 270 5.17 -0.68 -0.53
N GLY A 271 4.26 -1.43 -1.16
CA GLY A 271 2.85 -1.09 -1.20
C GLY A 271 1.97 -2.29 -0.89
N LEU A 272 0.72 -2.00 -0.57
CA LEU A 272 -0.33 -2.98 -0.31
C LEU A 272 -1.46 -2.74 -1.29
N SER A 273 -2.06 -3.79 -1.84
CA SER A 273 -3.32 -3.73 -2.57
C SER A 273 -4.38 -4.44 -1.75
N ALA A 274 -5.56 -3.84 -1.63
CA ALA A 274 -6.65 -4.34 -0.81
C ALA A 274 -7.96 -4.45 -1.61
N ILE A 275 -8.74 -5.49 -1.32
CA ILE A 275 -10.16 -5.56 -1.70
C ILE A 275 -11.00 -5.98 -0.51
N ASN A 276 -12.05 -5.20 -0.23
CA ASN A 276 -13.00 -5.44 0.88
C ASN A 276 -12.30 -5.78 2.21
N TYR A 277 -11.08 -5.27 2.42
CA TYR A 277 -10.30 -5.60 3.61
C TYR A 277 -10.93 -4.92 4.82
N ALA A 278 -11.26 -5.70 5.85
CA ALA A 278 -11.72 -5.17 7.11
C ALA A 278 -10.96 -5.80 8.27
N ARG A 279 -10.73 -5.03 9.32
CA ARG A 279 -10.01 -5.49 10.50
C ARG A 279 -10.55 -4.87 11.76
N PHE A 280 -10.53 -5.68 12.81
CA PHE A 280 -10.84 -5.29 14.18
C PHE A 280 -10.03 -4.08 14.63
N THR A 281 -10.49 -3.39 15.67
CA THR A 281 -9.76 -2.28 16.26
C THR A 281 -8.40 -2.75 16.76
N HIS A 282 -7.33 -2.14 16.26
CA HIS A 282 -5.98 -2.56 16.59
C HIS A 282 -4.98 -1.41 16.43
N ARG A 283 -3.72 -1.70 16.73
CA ARG A 283 -2.56 -0.85 16.40
C ARG A 283 -1.57 -1.63 15.58
N GLU A 284 -0.83 -0.94 14.72
CA GLU A 284 0.26 -1.50 13.96
C GLU A 284 1.53 -0.71 14.17
N ASN A 285 2.65 -1.44 14.20
CA ASN A 285 3.96 -0.85 14.36
C ASN A 285 4.71 -1.01 13.04
N ASN A 286 4.86 0.10 12.33
CA ASN A 286 5.53 0.20 11.04
C ASN A 286 6.95 0.75 11.18
N GLY A 287 7.71 0.74 10.08
CA GLY A 287 9.03 1.36 10.05
C GLY A 287 8.96 2.89 10.13
N ASN A 288 7.89 3.47 9.59
CA ASN A 288 7.61 4.89 9.54
C ASN A 288 6.35 5.24 10.38
N GLU A 289 6.15 6.52 10.69
CA GLU A 289 5.08 7.02 11.56
C GLU A 289 3.72 7.13 10.87
N TRP A 290 3.68 7.36 9.56
CA TRP A 290 2.44 7.55 8.81
C TRP A 290 2.10 6.33 7.96
N PHE A 291 0.81 6.09 7.79
CA PHE A 291 0.29 5.14 6.81
C PHE A 291 -0.57 5.92 5.82
N ILE A 292 -0.35 5.71 4.52
CA ILE A 292 -1.10 6.36 3.45
C ILE A 292 -1.86 5.28 2.69
N ALA A 293 -3.19 5.37 2.66
CA ALA A 293 -4.05 4.56 1.81
C ALA A 293 -4.77 5.41 0.77
N VAL A 294 -4.97 4.84 -0.41
CA VAL A 294 -5.68 5.42 -1.54
C VAL A 294 -6.80 4.45 -1.92
N THR A 295 -8.04 4.83 -1.62
CA THR A 295 -9.24 4.13 -2.05
C THR A 295 -9.63 4.60 -3.45
N CYS A 296 -9.47 3.74 -4.45
CA CYS A 296 -9.77 4.05 -5.85
C CYS A 296 -11.23 3.74 -6.20
N LEU A 297 -11.81 2.73 -5.55
CA LEU A 297 -13.20 2.31 -5.68
C LEU A 297 -13.76 2.07 -4.29
N ALA A 298 -14.97 2.55 -4.04
CA ALA A 298 -15.75 2.19 -2.87
C ALA A 298 -17.22 2.11 -3.29
N ALA A 299 -18.03 1.44 -2.48
CA ALA A 299 -19.47 1.45 -2.67
C ALA A 299 -20.09 2.77 -2.22
N ASP A 300 -21.24 3.10 -2.81
CA ASP A 300 -21.94 4.36 -2.56
C ASP A 300 -22.53 4.44 -1.15
N SER A 301 -22.95 3.32 -0.57
CA SER A 301 -23.56 3.32 0.76
C SER A 301 -22.54 3.06 1.86
N PRO A 302 -22.30 4.01 2.78
CA PRO A 302 -21.44 3.80 3.94
C PRO A 302 -22.12 2.98 5.05
N ASP A 303 -23.44 2.79 5.02
CA ASP A 303 -24.16 2.10 6.11
C ASP A 303 -23.94 0.59 6.12
N ILE A 304 -23.49 0.02 5.01
CA ILE A 304 -23.26 -1.42 4.85
C ILE A 304 -21.79 -1.84 5.05
N GLY A 305 -21.03 -1.00 5.76
CA GLY A 305 -19.67 -1.30 6.19
C GLY A 305 -18.57 -0.83 5.25
N GLY A 306 -17.33 -1.19 5.58
CA GLY A 306 -16.13 -0.70 4.89
C GLY A 306 -15.64 0.70 5.30
N ASN A 307 -16.23 1.31 6.31
CA ASN A 307 -15.79 2.60 6.84
C ASN A 307 -14.50 2.43 7.65
N PHE A 308 -13.49 3.24 7.34
CA PHE A 308 -12.30 3.35 8.18
C PHE A 308 -12.64 4.15 9.43
N TYR A 309 -12.02 3.82 10.56
CA TYR A 309 -12.14 4.62 11.78
C TYR A 309 -10.81 4.79 12.49
N ASN A 310 -10.58 5.98 13.06
CA ASN A 310 -9.54 6.21 14.05
C ASN A 310 -10.20 6.21 15.44
N ALA A 311 -10.15 5.05 16.09
CA ALA A 311 -10.76 4.84 17.39
C ALA A 311 -10.08 5.63 18.52
N SER A 312 -8.82 6.02 18.37
CA SER A 312 -8.14 6.85 19.38
C SER A 312 -8.76 8.24 19.52
N TYR A 313 -9.39 8.74 18.45
CA TYR A 313 -10.06 10.04 18.43
C TYR A 313 -11.56 9.94 18.24
N GLY A 314 -12.12 8.73 18.13
CA GLY A 314 -13.55 8.53 17.89
C GLY A 314 -14.00 9.11 16.55
N ILE A 315 -13.20 8.92 15.50
CA ILE A 315 -13.48 9.39 14.15
C ILE A 315 -13.90 8.19 13.30
N MET A 316 -14.98 8.33 12.53
CA MET A 316 -15.31 7.43 11.43
C MET A 316 -15.24 8.19 10.11
N MET A 317 -14.64 7.59 9.09
CA MET A 317 -14.64 8.07 7.73
C MET A 317 -15.59 7.22 6.90
N GLU A 318 -16.64 7.84 6.36
CA GLU A 318 -17.50 7.17 5.40
C GLU A 318 -16.67 6.75 4.18
N ALA A 319 -16.78 5.46 3.82
CA ALA A 319 -16.11 4.93 2.64
C ALA A 319 -16.57 5.71 1.41
N ALA A 320 -15.63 6.24 0.64
CA ALA A 320 -15.96 6.91 -0.61
C ALA A 320 -14.89 6.60 -1.66
N ILE A 321 -15.29 6.71 -2.91
CA ILE A 321 -14.42 6.60 -4.05
C ILE A 321 -13.36 7.71 -4.03
N ASN A 322 -12.24 7.49 -4.71
CA ASN A 322 -11.22 8.51 -4.97
C ASN A 322 -10.72 9.24 -3.70
N THR A 323 -10.44 8.50 -2.64
CA THR A 323 -10.11 9.04 -1.32
C THR A 323 -8.69 8.67 -0.92
N VAL A 324 -7.93 9.65 -0.43
CA VAL A 324 -6.68 9.42 0.31
C VAL A 324 -6.96 9.51 1.80
N SER A 325 -6.45 8.55 2.56
CA SER A 325 -6.41 8.60 4.02
C SER A 325 -4.98 8.47 4.51
N CYS A 326 -4.55 9.40 5.35
CA CYS A 326 -3.28 9.39 6.04
C CYS A 326 -3.53 9.35 7.53
N PHE A 327 -2.94 8.40 8.24
CA PHE A 327 -3.11 8.24 9.68
C PHE A 327 -1.87 7.63 10.33
N LYS A 328 -1.74 7.77 11.64
CA LYS A 328 -0.67 7.12 12.41
C LYS A 328 -1.10 5.68 12.77
N PRO A 329 -0.43 4.62 12.29
CA PRO A 329 -0.85 3.23 12.54
C PRO A 329 -0.68 2.80 14.01
N ASN A 330 0.12 3.55 14.79
CA ASN A 330 0.23 3.36 16.24
C ASN A 330 -1.01 3.86 17.02
N ASP A 331 -1.91 4.61 16.38
CA ASP A 331 -3.22 4.91 16.96
C ASP A 331 -4.17 3.73 16.76
N TYR A 332 -5.09 3.53 17.72
CA TYR A 332 -6.17 2.57 17.54
C TYR A 332 -7.01 2.92 16.32
N HIS A 333 -7.11 1.99 15.38
CA HIS A 333 -7.85 2.13 14.14
C HIS A 333 -8.40 0.77 13.66
N GLY A 334 -9.28 0.82 12.68
CA GLY A 334 -9.84 -0.37 12.05
C GLY A 334 -10.76 -0.01 10.90
N THR A 335 -11.44 -1.03 10.39
CA THR A 335 -12.42 -0.87 9.31
C THR A 335 -13.67 -1.66 9.68
N THR A 336 -14.84 -1.04 9.59
CA THR A 336 -16.10 -1.73 9.86
C THR A 336 -16.29 -2.89 8.88
N LEU A 337 -16.80 -4.02 9.36
CA LEU A 337 -17.17 -5.18 8.58
C LEU A 337 -18.18 -4.82 7.50
N TYR A 338 -17.93 -5.27 6.28
CA TYR A 338 -18.89 -5.23 5.18
C TYR A 338 -20.07 -6.14 5.50
N GLU A 339 -21.30 -5.76 5.19
CA GLU A 339 -22.38 -6.74 5.14
C GLU A 339 -22.05 -7.83 4.10
N ILE A 340 -22.46 -9.07 4.36
CA ILE A 340 -22.16 -10.21 3.49
C ILE A 340 -23.45 -10.84 2.96
N VAL A 341 -23.44 -11.26 1.70
CA VAL A 341 -24.50 -12.14 1.19
C VAL A 341 -24.26 -13.54 1.71
N VAL A 342 -25.27 -14.08 2.39
CA VAL A 342 -25.35 -15.51 2.69
C VAL A 342 -26.43 -16.09 1.78
N PRO A 343 -26.11 -16.61 0.57
CA PRO A 343 -27.07 -17.34 -0.24
C PRO A 343 -27.78 -18.41 0.60
N ASP A 344 -29.11 -18.29 0.70
CA ASP A 344 -30.06 -19.25 1.27
C ASP A 344 -29.83 -19.70 2.73
N GLY A 345 -28.99 -19.00 3.50
CA GLY A 345 -28.74 -19.29 4.92
C GLY A 345 -28.01 -20.62 5.19
N VAL A 346 -27.66 -21.39 4.14
CA VAL A 346 -26.94 -22.65 4.22
C VAL A 346 -25.60 -22.49 3.52
N TYR A 347 -24.53 -22.54 4.30
CA TYR A 347 -23.19 -22.58 3.76
C TYR A 347 -22.96 -23.88 2.98
N ASP A 348 -22.70 -23.77 1.68
CA ASP A 348 -22.24 -24.89 0.84
C ASP A 348 -20.76 -24.71 0.51
N ALA A 349 -19.90 -25.51 1.15
CA ALA A 349 -18.45 -25.52 0.89
C ALA A 349 -18.08 -25.95 -0.55
N SER A 350 -19.01 -26.58 -1.27
CA SER A 350 -18.83 -27.03 -2.64
C SER A 350 -19.18 -25.97 -3.68
N ASP A 351 -20.04 -25.00 -3.32
CA ASP A 351 -20.48 -23.93 -4.21
C ASP A 351 -19.32 -22.95 -4.50
N PRO A 352 -18.95 -22.77 -5.79
CA PRO A 352 -17.84 -21.92 -6.19
C PRO A 352 -18.02 -20.44 -5.80
N ARG A 353 -19.24 -19.96 -5.52
CA ARG A 353 -19.48 -18.62 -4.95
C ARG A 353 -18.92 -18.49 -3.52
N TRP A 354 -18.81 -19.61 -2.80
CA TRP A 354 -18.27 -19.69 -1.45
C TRP A 354 -16.80 -20.14 -1.42
N ARG A 355 -16.25 -20.57 -2.55
CA ARG A 355 -14.84 -20.94 -2.69
C ARG A 355 -13.98 -19.68 -2.69
N ILE A 356 -13.21 -19.58 -1.61
CA ILE A 356 -12.05 -18.73 -1.32
C ILE A 356 -11.23 -18.38 -2.58
N ASP A 357 -11.73 -17.43 -3.36
CA ASP A 357 -11.07 -16.19 -3.74
C ASP A 357 -11.79 -15.13 -2.91
N SER A 358 -11.33 -14.97 -1.67
CA SER A 358 -11.58 -14.02 -0.56
C SER A 358 -12.21 -12.63 -0.80
N ARG A 359 -13.04 -12.47 -1.82
CA ARG A 359 -13.94 -11.35 -2.03
C ARG A 359 -15.23 -11.71 -1.31
N GLU A 360 -15.30 -11.42 -0.03
CA GLU A 360 -16.55 -11.52 0.69
C GLU A 360 -17.55 -10.62 -0.04
N SER A 361 -18.50 -11.27 -0.70
CA SER A 361 -19.42 -10.65 -1.63
C SER A 361 -20.42 -9.83 -0.82
N ARG A 362 -20.38 -8.51 -1.01
CA ARG A 362 -21.35 -7.59 -0.45
C ARG A 362 -22.74 -7.83 -1.06
N PRO A 363 -23.84 -7.55 -0.34
CA PRO A 363 -25.21 -7.58 -0.87
C PRO A 363 -25.45 -6.80 -2.14
N ASP A 364 -24.76 -5.67 -2.27
CA ASP A 364 -24.82 -4.80 -3.43
C ASP A 364 -23.89 -5.23 -4.58
N GLY A 365 -23.08 -6.28 -4.39
CA GLY A 365 -22.00 -6.65 -5.32
C GLY A 365 -20.88 -5.60 -5.40
N GLY A 366 -20.87 -4.60 -4.52
CA GLY A 366 -19.89 -3.54 -4.48
C GLY A 366 -18.50 -4.06 -4.13
N GLU A 367 -17.48 -3.30 -4.54
CA GLU A 367 -16.09 -3.55 -4.16
C GLU A 367 -15.51 -2.28 -3.54
N ASN A 368 -14.70 -2.43 -2.50
CA ASN A 368 -13.81 -1.40 -2.01
C ASN A 368 -12.38 -1.81 -2.35
N ILE A 369 -11.78 -1.10 -3.29
CA ILE A 369 -10.45 -1.41 -3.84
C ILE A 369 -9.56 -0.20 -3.69
N GLY A 370 -8.34 -0.46 -3.23
CA GLY A 370 -7.33 0.57 -3.09
C GLY A 370 -5.95 0.00 -2.96
N PHE A 371 -4.98 0.91 -2.88
CA PHE A 371 -3.62 0.59 -2.53
C PHE A 371 -3.13 1.47 -1.39
N ALA A 372 -2.07 1.06 -0.72
CA ALA A 372 -1.47 1.82 0.37
C ALA A 372 0.05 1.76 0.31
N PHE A 373 0.70 2.71 0.95
CA PHE A 373 2.14 2.79 1.10
C PHE A 373 2.55 2.60 2.55
N GLU A 374 3.62 1.85 2.76
CA GLU A 374 4.29 1.75 4.04
C GLU A 374 5.79 1.54 3.85
N VAL A 375 6.57 1.87 4.87
CA VAL A 375 7.92 1.32 5.03
C VAL A 375 7.83 0.19 6.05
N SER A 376 7.72 -1.06 5.57
CA SER A 376 7.43 -2.18 6.47
C SER A 376 8.47 -2.33 7.58
N LYS A 377 8.01 -2.63 8.80
CA LYS A 377 8.90 -2.91 9.95
C LYS A 377 9.84 -4.09 9.67
N GLY A 378 9.43 -5.01 8.80
CA GLY A 378 10.26 -6.12 8.34
C GLY A 378 11.55 -5.66 7.66
N LEU A 379 11.47 -4.63 6.81
CA LEU A 379 12.64 -4.02 6.16
C LEU A 379 13.57 -3.39 7.20
N ALA A 380 13.02 -2.63 8.17
CA ALA A 380 13.79 -2.05 9.27
C ALA A 380 14.45 -3.12 10.17
N ASN A 381 13.77 -4.24 10.42
CA ASN A 381 14.24 -5.33 11.28
C ASN A 381 15.27 -6.24 10.61
N ALA A 382 15.16 -6.49 9.30
CA ALA A 382 16.11 -7.30 8.54
C ALA A 382 17.55 -6.78 8.72
N LYS A 383 17.69 -5.45 8.78
CA LYS A 383 18.96 -4.77 9.08
C LYS A 383 19.49 -5.09 10.48
N ARG A 384 18.70 -4.86 11.55
CA ARG A 384 19.16 -5.10 12.94
C ARG A 384 19.73 -6.51 13.11
N LYS A 385 19.10 -7.51 12.49
CA LYS A 385 19.57 -8.91 12.52
C LYS A 385 20.82 -9.15 11.67
N ARG A 386 20.95 -8.53 10.49
CA ARG A 386 22.17 -8.61 9.65
C ARG A 386 23.37 -8.01 10.38
N ASP A 387 23.20 -6.81 10.92
CA ASP A 387 24.28 -6.07 11.58
C ASP A 387 24.72 -6.78 12.86
N ALA A 388 23.77 -7.32 13.65
CA ALA A 388 24.08 -8.17 14.80
C ALA A 388 24.85 -9.45 14.41
N ARG A 389 24.49 -10.10 13.29
CA ARG A 389 25.21 -11.28 12.78
C ARG A 389 26.61 -10.95 12.27
N GLN A 390 26.81 -9.78 11.66
CA GLN A 390 28.13 -9.32 11.22
C GLN A 390 29.01 -8.93 12.42
N ALA A 391 28.46 -8.27 13.43
CA ALA A 391 29.17 -7.94 14.67
C ALA A 391 29.50 -9.19 15.51
N ALA A 392 28.65 -10.22 15.48
CA ALA A 392 28.87 -11.49 16.17
C ALA A 392 29.84 -12.45 15.45
N ARG A 393 30.35 -12.10 14.27
CA ARG A 393 31.44 -12.86 13.63
C ARG A 393 32.76 -12.41 14.28
N PRO A 394 33.38 -13.21 15.17
CA PRO A 394 34.70 -12.87 15.68
C PRO A 394 35.65 -12.71 14.49
N GLY A 395 36.38 -11.58 14.47
CA GLY A 395 37.27 -11.23 13.39
C GLY A 395 38.21 -12.39 13.07
N ARG A 396 38.08 -12.97 11.89
CA ARG A 396 39.15 -13.77 11.29
C ARG A 396 40.24 -12.80 10.83
N GLY A 397 40.91 -12.19 11.81
CA GLY A 397 42.20 -11.58 11.64
C GLY A 397 43.26 -12.67 11.61
N GLY A 398 43.94 -12.81 10.48
CA GLY A 398 45.38 -13.09 10.43
C GLY A 398 45.87 -14.53 10.67
N LYS A 399 46.47 -15.08 9.61
CA LYS A 399 47.57 -16.07 9.56
C LYS A 399 47.23 -17.54 9.84
N ARG A 400 47.34 -18.35 8.78
CA ARG A 400 48.54 -19.21 8.59
C ARG A 400 48.61 -19.76 7.15
N ASN A 401 49.69 -19.36 6.47
CA ASN A 401 50.33 -20.14 5.41
C ASN A 401 50.53 -21.58 5.88
N ARG A 402 49.96 -22.56 5.17
CA ARG A 402 50.53 -23.90 5.07
C ARG A 402 50.41 -24.40 3.64
N ARG A 403 51.57 -24.49 2.99
CA ARG A 403 51.84 -25.31 1.82
C ARG A 403 51.58 -26.79 2.15
N SER A 404 50.87 -27.49 1.27
CA SER A 404 51.18 -28.87 0.84
C SER A 404 50.57 -29.01 -0.56
N VAL A 405 51.34 -28.93 -1.64
CA VAL A 405 52.07 -30.06 -2.24
C VAL A 405 51.19 -31.31 -2.32
N TYR A 406 50.46 -31.45 -3.42
CA TYR A 406 50.51 -32.65 -4.26
C TYR A 406 50.22 -32.26 -5.71
N SER A 407 50.98 -32.87 -6.60
CA SER A 407 51.18 -32.55 -8.01
C SER A 407 50.46 -33.54 -8.93
N LYS A 408 50.24 -33.09 -10.18
CA LYS A 408 49.92 -33.85 -11.42
C LYS A 408 48.48 -34.35 -11.55
N GLU A 409 47.81 -34.35 -12.70
CA GLU A 409 48.03 -33.88 -14.08
C GLU A 409 46.63 -33.78 -14.74
N PRO A 410 46.46 -33.20 -15.94
CA PRO A 410 45.16 -32.89 -16.53
C PRO A 410 44.64 -34.05 -17.39
N ASP A 411 43.33 -34.31 -17.34
CA ASP A 411 42.67 -35.08 -18.38
C ASP A 411 41.43 -34.37 -18.90
N SER A 412 41.46 -34.21 -20.22
CA SER A 412 40.39 -33.86 -21.13
C SER A 412 39.17 -34.76 -20.96
N ASN A 413 37.97 -34.19 -21.00
CA ASN A 413 37.01 -34.53 -22.05
C ASN A 413 35.81 -33.58 -22.03
N ALA A 414 35.50 -33.08 -23.23
CA ALA A 414 34.27 -32.42 -23.58
C ALA A 414 33.16 -33.46 -23.77
N GLU A 415 31.92 -33.03 -23.51
CA GLU A 415 30.60 -33.54 -23.94
C GLU A 415 29.62 -33.31 -22.78
N SER A 416 28.36 -32.92 -22.93
CA SER A 416 27.52 -32.32 -23.97
C SER A 416 26.21 -31.99 -23.21
N ASP A 417 25.57 -30.88 -23.56
CA ASP A 417 24.23 -30.53 -23.09
C ASP A 417 23.20 -31.53 -23.62
N GLU A 418 22.44 -32.23 -22.76
CA GLU A 418 21.07 -32.67 -23.05
C GLU A 418 20.22 -32.84 -21.76
N ASP A 419 19.04 -32.22 -21.79
CA ASP A 419 17.76 -32.62 -21.22
C ASP A 419 17.60 -32.97 -19.73
N TYR A 420 17.24 -31.94 -18.95
CA TYR A 420 16.56 -32.11 -17.66
C TYR A 420 15.04 -32.01 -17.79
N VAL A 421 14.35 -33.16 -17.79
CA VAL A 421 12.89 -33.27 -17.68
C VAL A 421 12.50 -33.44 -16.20
N PRO A 422 11.66 -32.56 -15.60
CA PRO A 422 11.24 -32.73 -14.21
C PRO A 422 10.15 -33.80 -14.08
N LYS A 423 10.41 -34.82 -13.25
CA LYS A 423 9.43 -35.85 -12.86
C LYS A 423 8.29 -35.25 -12.02
N ARG A 424 7.05 -35.50 -12.44
CA ARG A 424 5.83 -35.20 -11.65
C ARG A 424 5.74 -36.07 -10.38
N PRO A 425 5.32 -35.55 -9.22
CA PRO A 425 5.01 -36.38 -8.06
C PRO A 425 3.65 -37.08 -8.26
N ARG A 426 3.62 -38.38 -7.95
CA ARG A 426 2.39 -39.18 -7.85
C ARG A 426 1.60 -38.76 -6.62
N LEU A 427 0.30 -38.53 -6.81
CA LEU A 427 -0.69 -38.33 -5.76
C LEU A 427 -0.87 -39.61 -4.94
N ARG A 428 -1.01 -39.46 -3.63
CA ARG A 428 -1.79 -40.35 -2.76
C ARG A 428 -2.77 -39.48 -1.98
#